data_AF-A0A7S0RDL3-F1
#
_entry.id   AF-A0A7S0RDL3-F1
#
_cell.length_a   1.000
_cell.length_b   1.000
_cell.length_c   1.000
_cell.angle_alpha   90.00
_cell.angle_beta   90.00
_cell.angle_gamma   90.00
#
_symmetry.space_group_name_H-M   'P 1'
#
loop_
_entity.id
_entity.type
_entity.pdbx_description
1 polymer ?
#
loop_
_entity_poly.entity_id
_entity_poly.type
_entity_poly.pdbx_seq_one_letter_code
_entity_poly.pdbx_strand_id
1 'polypeptide(L)'
;RPVCALTIDDSPTPDMGLILDALREQNVKATFFVISEQIPGREDLLHRAVREGHELANHYTRDCFCVKDNPEEFEKNLLECERALQRFGGNGSSPHSTSQTKWFRPGRALFNESMLDILEKHHYSLVLGNVFPFDANDWTHLNSNSPRLNSFYLKTRTRPGSIIVIHDRPWTYSTLRCDPPQTYYCP
;
A
#
# COMPACT_ATOMS: atom_id res chain seq x y z
N ARG A 1 -13.86 1.46 16.07
CA ARG A 1 -13.14 2.30 15.08
C ARG A 1 -11.82 1.60 14.78
N PRO A 2 -11.32 1.55 13.53
CA PRO A 2 -10.01 0.98 13.25
C PRO A 2 -8.94 1.74 14.05
N VAL A 3 -8.06 0.99 14.72
CA VAL A 3 -7.04 1.53 15.62
C VAL A 3 -5.71 1.75 14.92
N CYS A 4 -5.48 1.11 13.77
CA CYS A 4 -4.33 1.30 12.89
C CYS A 4 -4.76 1.05 11.44
N ALA A 5 -3.91 1.45 10.48
CA ALA A 5 -4.08 1.18 9.06
C ALA A 5 -2.95 0.26 8.58
N LEU A 6 -3.32 -0.89 8.00
CA LEU A 6 -2.39 -1.74 7.28
C LEU A 6 -2.35 -1.32 5.81
N THR A 7 -1.16 -1.01 5.31
CA THR A 7 -0.95 -0.59 3.93
C THR A 7 0.11 -1.45 3.26
N ILE A 8 -0.10 -1.78 1.99
CA ILE A 8 0.72 -2.71 1.23
C ILE A 8 1.17 -2.03 -0.06
N ASP A 9 2.46 -1.77 -0.19
CA ASP A 9 3.07 -1.10 -1.34
C ASP A 9 3.44 -2.10 -2.45
N ASP A 10 3.80 -1.58 -3.61
CA ASP A 10 4.26 -2.31 -4.79
C ASP A 10 3.29 -3.37 -5.35
N SER A 11 1.99 -3.15 -5.19
CA SER A 11 0.97 -4.07 -5.70
C SER A 11 0.55 -3.72 -7.14
N PRO A 12 -0.09 -4.64 -7.90
CA PRO A 12 -0.22 -6.06 -7.64
C PRO A 12 0.98 -6.88 -8.15
N THR A 13 1.54 -7.74 -7.29
CA THR A 13 2.46 -8.80 -7.71
C THR A 13 1.73 -10.14 -7.91
N PRO A 14 2.37 -11.19 -8.48
CA PRO A 14 1.80 -12.53 -8.51
C PRO A 14 1.43 -13.10 -7.13
N ASP A 15 2.09 -12.65 -6.06
CA ASP A 15 1.89 -13.15 -4.70
C ASP A 15 0.70 -12.51 -3.97
N MET A 16 0.13 -11.42 -4.51
CA MET A 16 -0.98 -10.68 -3.92
C MET A 16 -2.17 -11.59 -3.55
N GLY A 17 -2.41 -12.64 -4.33
CA GLY A 17 -3.47 -13.62 -4.05
C GLY A 17 -3.32 -14.33 -2.71
N LEU A 18 -2.09 -14.71 -2.33
CA LEU A 18 -1.79 -15.30 -1.03
C LEU A 18 -1.95 -14.27 0.09
N ILE A 19 -1.52 -13.04 -0.15
CA ILE A 19 -1.68 -11.95 0.81
C ILE A 19 -3.16 -11.70 1.12
N LEU A 20 -4.02 -11.65 0.09
CA LEU A 20 -5.47 -11.55 0.25
C LEU A 20 -6.05 -12.72 1.07
N ASP A 21 -5.57 -13.95 0.84
CA ASP A 21 -5.97 -15.11 1.66
C ASP A 21 -5.62 -14.92 3.14
N ALA A 22 -4.39 -14.46 3.45
CA ALA A 22 -3.98 -14.19 4.84
C ALA A 22 -4.80 -13.07 5.49
N LEU A 23 -5.10 -11.99 4.75
CA LEU A 23 -5.94 -10.91 5.26
C LEU A 23 -7.37 -11.37 5.56
N ARG A 24 -7.94 -12.21 4.69
CA ARG A 24 -9.25 -12.83 4.89
C ARG A 24 -9.26 -13.75 6.12
N GLU A 25 -8.25 -14.61 6.27
CA GLU A 25 -8.09 -15.51 7.43
C GLU A 25 -8.10 -14.73 8.76
N GLN A 26 -7.56 -13.51 8.76
CA GLN A 26 -7.45 -12.66 9.95
C GLN A 26 -8.59 -11.64 10.10
N ASN A 27 -9.52 -11.59 9.14
CA ASN A 27 -10.59 -10.59 9.08
C ASN A 27 -10.05 -9.14 9.16
N VAL A 28 -8.95 -8.87 8.44
CA VAL A 28 -8.29 -7.56 8.37
C VAL A 28 -8.50 -6.96 6.98
N LYS A 29 -8.74 -5.65 6.93
CA LYS A 29 -8.75 -4.87 5.68
C LYS A 29 -7.47 -4.05 5.57
N ALA A 30 -7.08 -3.76 4.35
CA ALA A 30 -5.83 -3.08 4.04
C ALA A 30 -6.03 -2.11 2.87
N THR A 31 -5.13 -1.14 2.73
CA THR A 31 -5.03 -0.27 1.56
C THR A 31 -3.83 -0.71 0.73
N PHE A 32 -4.06 -1.11 -0.51
CA PHE A 32 -3.01 -1.49 -1.46
C PHE A 32 -2.59 -0.27 -2.28
N PHE A 33 -1.34 0.14 -2.15
CA PHE A 33 -0.72 1.16 -2.98
C PHE A 33 -0.22 0.50 -4.27
N VAL A 34 -0.89 0.84 -5.37
CA VAL A 34 -0.77 0.15 -6.65
C VAL A 34 0.14 0.90 -7.61
N ILE A 35 1.07 0.16 -8.21
CA ILE A 35 1.91 0.58 -9.34
C ILE A 35 1.17 0.20 -10.63
N SER A 36 0.80 1.18 -11.46
CA SER A 36 -0.08 0.89 -12.60
C SER A 36 0.54 0.01 -13.68
N GLU A 37 1.86 0.05 -13.87
CA GLU A 37 2.56 -0.84 -14.81
C GLU A 37 2.51 -2.32 -14.39
N GLN A 38 2.19 -2.62 -13.12
CA GLN A 38 2.05 -4.00 -12.65
C GLN A 38 0.64 -4.58 -12.86
N ILE A 39 -0.33 -3.76 -13.27
CA ILE A 39 -1.73 -4.17 -13.44
C ILE A 39 -1.95 -5.20 -14.57
N PRO A 40 -1.34 -5.06 -15.76
CA PRO A 40 -1.65 -5.95 -16.89
C PRO A 40 -1.45 -7.44 -16.55
N GLY A 41 -2.51 -8.24 -16.76
CA GLY A 41 -2.53 -9.67 -16.45
C GLY A 41 -2.81 -10.00 -14.99
N ARG A 42 -3.11 -9.00 -14.15
CA ARG A 42 -3.40 -9.12 -12.70
C ARG A 42 -4.68 -8.41 -12.28
N GLU A 43 -5.53 -8.04 -13.25
CA GLU A 43 -6.79 -7.32 -13.03
C GLU A 43 -7.72 -8.07 -12.06
N ASP A 44 -7.76 -9.40 -12.14
CA ASP A 44 -8.57 -10.24 -11.25
C ASP A 44 -8.18 -10.10 -9.77
N LEU A 45 -6.90 -9.86 -9.48
CA LEU A 45 -6.41 -9.66 -8.10
C LEU A 45 -6.91 -8.34 -7.53
N LEU A 46 -6.94 -7.28 -8.35
CA LEU A 46 -7.49 -5.97 -7.94
C LEU A 46 -9.01 -6.03 -7.75
N HIS A 47 -9.74 -6.69 -8.66
CA HIS A 47 -11.18 -6.93 -8.49
C HIS A 47 -11.47 -7.76 -7.23
N ARG A 48 -10.64 -8.77 -6.95
CA ARG A 48 -10.73 -9.55 -5.71
C ARG A 48 -10.48 -8.68 -4.48
N ALA A 49 -9.45 -7.84 -4.47
CA ALA A 49 -9.15 -6.95 -3.36
C ALA A 49 -10.34 -6.03 -3.03
N VAL A 50 -10.91 -5.37 -4.03
CA VAL A 50 -12.07 -4.48 -3.85
C VAL A 50 -13.29 -5.24 -3.36
N ARG A 51 -13.58 -6.41 -3.96
CA ARG A 51 -14.69 -7.28 -3.56
C ARG A 51 -14.54 -7.80 -2.12
N GLU A 52 -13.32 -8.05 -1.68
CA GLU A 52 -13.00 -8.43 -0.30
C GLU A 52 -12.96 -7.21 0.64
N GLY A 53 -13.24 -5.99 0.17
CA GLY A 53 -13.38 -4.78 0.99
C GLY A 53 -12.06 -4.08 1.29
N HIS A 54 -11.02 -4.35 0.52
CA HIS A 54 -9.76 -3.60 0.57
C HIS A 54 -9.85 -2.32 -0.27
N GLU A 55 -9.00 -1.35 0.06
CA GLU A 55 -8.89 -0.09 -0.67
C GLU A 55 -7.71 -0.15 -1.65
N LEU A 56 -7.83 0.53 -2.80
CA LEU A 56 -6.76 0.72 -3.77
C LEU A 56 -6.34 2.19 -3.80
N ALA A 57 -5.04 2.44 -3.72
CA ALA A 57 -4.41 3.77 -3.66
C ALA A 57 -3.30 3.91 -4.72
N ASN A 58 -2.90 5.14 -5.04
CA ASN A 58 -1.93 5.44 -6.10
C ASN A 58 -0.48 5.29 -5.59
N HIS A 59 0.30 4.40 -6.21
CA HIS A 59 1.74 4.26 -5.98
C HIS A 59 2.56 4.54 -7.25
N TYR A 60 2.08 5.48 -8.06
CA TYR A 60 2.70 5.90 -9.31
C TYR A 60 2.62 4.86 -10.44
N THR A 61 3.26 5.15 -11.57
CA THR A 61 3.25 4.26 -12.74
C THR A 61 4.24 3.11 -12.61
N ARG A 62 5.41 3.38 -12.01
CA ARG A 62 6.54 2.46 -11.86
C ARG A 62 7.23 2.66 -10.51
N ASP A 63 7.91 1.62 -10.01
CA ASP A 63 8.82 1.76 -8.87
C ASP A 63 10.02 2.61 -9.27
N CYS A 64 10.03 3.87 -8.83
CA CYS A 64 11.09 4.81 -9.15
C CYS A 64 11.17 5.95 -8.13
N PHE A 65 12.25 6.73 -8.25
CA PHE A 65 12.40 7.99 -7.54
C PHE A 65 11.57 9.09 -8.23
N CYS A 66 10.23 9.03 -8.11
CA CYS A 66 9.33 10.03 -8.72
C CYS A 66 9.65 11.49 -8.32
N VAL A 67 10.33 11.70 -7.19
CA VAL A 67 10.88 13.02 -6.79
C VAL A 67 11.89 13.63 -7.77
N LYS A 68 12.45 12.80 -8.66
CA LYS A 68 13.39 13.24 -9.71
C LYS A 68 12.70 13.66 -11.00
N ASP A 69 11.41 13.32 -11.16
CA ASP A 69 10.64 13.71 -12.32
C ASP A 69 10.38 15.22 -12.24
N ASN A 70 10.33 15.88 -13.40
CA ASN A 70 9.89 17.27 -13.44
C ASN A 70 8.37 17.35 -13.14
N PRO A 71 7.83 18.53 -12.78
CA PRO A 71 6.42 18.66 -12.38
C PRO A 71 5.42 18.14 -13.42
N GLU A 72 5.65 18.38 -14.71
CA GLU A 72 4.75 17.91 -15.78
C GLU A 72 4.77 16.39 -15.93
N GLU A 73 5.94 15.77 -15.85
CA GLU A 73 6.09 14.32 -15.88
C GLU A 73 5.44 13.66 -14.65
N PHE A 74 5.66 14.24 -13.46
CA PHE A 74 5.03 13.76 -12.23
C PHE A 74 3.51 13.80 -12.33
N GLU A 75 2.93 14.94 -12.74
CA GLU A 75 1.49 15.10 -12.88
C GLU A 75 0.92 14.12 -13.92
N LYS A 76 1.58 13.96 -15.07
CA LYS A 76 1.16 13.02 -16.11
C LYS A 76 1.09 11.59 -15.57
N ASN A 77 2.14 11.12 -14.91
CA ASN A 77 2.23 9.75 -14.41
C ASN A 77 1.28 9.52 -13.22
N LEU A 78 1.10 10.51 -12.33
CA LEU A 78 0.10 10.47 -11.26
C LEU A 78 -1.30 10.21 -11.84
N LEU A 79 -1.70 11.00 -12.84
CA LEU A 79 -3.01 10.90 -13.49
C LEU A 79 -3.15 9.66 -14.39
N GLU A 80 -2.05 9.11 -14.90
CA GLU A 80 -2.05 7.84 -15.60
C GLU A 80 -2.37 6.67 -14.66
N CYS A 81 -1.70 6.61 -13.51
CA CYS A 81 -2.01 5.61 -12.50
C CYS A 81 -3.44 5.78 -11.95
N GLU A 82 -3.91 7.02 -11.77
CA GLU A 82 -5.30 7.29 -11.39
C GLU A 82 -6.30 6.68 -12.37
N ARG A 83 -6.15 6.96 -13.67
CA ARG A 83 -7.03 6.41 -14.72
C ARG A 83 -7.00 4.88 -14.75
N ALA A 84 -5.85 4.27 -14.50
CA ALA A 84 -5.74 2.81 -14.42
C ALA A 84 -6.54 2.25 -13.22
N LEU A 85 -6.51 2.93 -12.07
CA LEU A 85 -7.19 2.49 -10.84
C LEU A 85 -8.70 2.71 -10.85
N GLN A 86 -9.20 3.73 -11.54
CA GLN A 86 -10.64 4.01 -11.67
C GLN A 86 -11.44 2.82 -12.23
N ARG A 87 -10.81 1.99 -13.08
CA ARG A 87 -11.43 0.77 -13.65
C ARG A 87 -11.87 -0.25 -12.61
N PHE A 88 -11.30 -0.19 -11.40
CA PHE A 88 -11.57 -1.12 -10.31
C PHE A 88 -12.40 -0.48 -9.19
N GLY A 89 -12.83 0.79 -9.33
CA GLY A 89 -13.46 1.56 -8.25
C GLY A 89 -12.47 2.10 -7.21
N GLY A 90 -11.17 2.12 -7.52
CA GLY A 90 -10.12 2.72 -6.68
C GLY A 90 -10.04 4.25 -6.79
N ASN A 91 -9.27 4.88 -5.88
CA ASN A 91 -9.00 6.33 -5.80
C ASN A 91 -10.25 7.23 -5.79
N GLY A 92 -11.09 7.11 -4.76
CA GLY A 92 -12.12 8.11 -4.44
C GLY A 92 -13.46 7.56 -3.97
N SER A 93 -13.60 6.25 -3.80
CA SER A 93 -14.83 5.63 -3.28
C SER A 93 -14.51 4.42 -2.41
N SER A 94 -13.96 4.68 -1.21
CA SER A 94 -14.17 3.72 -0.13
C SER A 94 -15.67 3.74 0.21
N PRO A 95 -16.36 2.59 0.28
CA PRO A 95 -17.78 2.55 0.66
C PRO A 95 -18.07 3.11 2.06
N HIS A 96 -17.02 3.46 2.82
CA HIS A 96 -17.07 3.99 4.17
C HIS A 96 -16.57 5.44 4.30
N SER A 97 -16.22 6.12 3.19
CA SER A 97 -15.74 7.51 3.22
C SER A 97 -16.72 8.45 2.51
N THR A 98 -17.19 9.47 3.23
CA THR A 98 -17.92 10.61 2.63
C THR A 98 -16.98 11.64 2.01
N SER A 99 -15.66 11.47 2.17
CA SER A 99 -14.63 12.31 1.55
C SER A 99 -14.11 11.65 0.28
N GLN A 100 -14.06 12.40 -0.82
CA GLN A 100 -13.47 11.98 -2.11
C GLN A 100 -11.93 11.99 -2.11
N THR A 101 -11.29 12.06 -0.94
CA THR A 101 -9.83 12.13 -0.82
C THR A 101 -9.18 10.89 -1.46
N LYS A 102 -8.25 11.14 -2.38
CA LYS A 102 -7.43 10.11 -3.01
C LYS A 102 -6.12 9.96 -2.24
N TRP A 103 -5.58 8.76 -2.13
CA TRP A 103 -4.31 8.52 -1.44
C TRP A 103 -3.18 8.33 -2.43
N PHE A 104 -2.05 8.98 -2.15
CA PHE A 104 -0.81 8.79 -2.89
C PHE A 104 0.32 8.51 -1.92
N ARG A 105 1.18 7.56 -2.26
CA ARG A 105 2.44 7.34 -1.55
C ARG A 105 3.59 7.41 -2.53
N PRO A 106 4.60 8.27 -2.31
CA PRO A 106 5.76 8.33 -3.18
C PRO A 106 6.73 7.18 -2.89
N GLY A 107 7.42 6.71 -3.93
CA GLY A 107 8.52 5.76 -3.81
C GLY A 107 9.56 6.24 -2.79
N ARG A 108 9.95 5.33 -1.88
CA ARG A 108 10.95 5.57 -0.81
C ARG A 108 10.61 6.75 0.11
N ALA A 109 9.35 7.16 0.21
CA ALA A 109 8.90 8.30 1.00
C ALA A 109 9.56 9.65 0.62
N LEU A 110 10.11 9.76 -0.61
CA LEU A 110 10.76 10.97 -1.08
C LEU A 110 9.77 11.85 -1.86
N PHE A 111 9.67 13.11 -1.49
CA PHE A 111 8.80 14.09 -2.14
C PHE A 111 9.40 15.49 -2.06
N ASN A 112 8.88 16.42 -2.86
CA ASN A 112 9.26 17.83 -2.88
C ASN A 112 8.00 18.73 -2.92
N GLU A 113 8.18 20.05 -2.82
CA GLU A 113 7.07 21.01 -2.80
C GLU A 113 6.21 20.95 -4.06
N SER A 114 6.82 20.87 -5.25
CA SER A 114 6.07 20.78 -6.51
C SER A 114 5.16 19.56 -6.59
N MET A 115 5.58 18.42 -6.03
CA MET A 115 4.71 17.25 -5.92
C MET A 115 3.52 17.52 -4.98
N LEU A 116 3.74 18.20 -3.85
CA LEU A 116 2.66 18.53 -2.90
C LEU A 116 1.62 19.44 -3.55
N ASP A 117 2.04 20.46 -4.29
CA ASP A 117 1.15 21.37 -5.01
C ASP A 117 0.28 20.63 -6.03
N ILE A 118 0.90 19.70 -6.79
CA ILE A 118 0.19 18.86 -7.77
C ILE A 118 -0.79 17.90 -7.08
N LEU A 119 -0.39 17.30 -5.96
CA LEU A 119 -1.27 16.42 -5.19
C LEU A 119 -2.49 17.18 -4.66
N GLU A 120 -2.29 18.37 -4.07
CA GLU A 120 -3.37 19.22 -3.60
C GLU A 120 -4.33 19.62 -4.73
N LYS A 121 -3.77 20.08 -5.87
CA LYS A 121 -4.52 20.40 -7.10
C LYS A 121 -5.46 19.27 -7.52
N HIS A 122 -5.05 18.02 -7.33
CA HIS A 122 -5.80 16.83 -7.73
C HIS A 122 -6.53 16.14 -6.58
N HIS A 123 -6.67 16.80 -5.42
CA HIS A 123 -7.36 16.25 -4.23
C HIS A 123 -6.76 14.94 -3.69
N TYR A 124 -5.44 14.80 -3.84
CA TYR A 124 -4.67 13.75 -3.20
C TYR A 124 -4.18 14.17 -1.82
N SER A 125 -4.11 13.20 -0.92
CA SER A 125 -3.33 13.28 0.30
C SER A 125 -2.11 12.38 0.17
N LEU A 126 -0.94 12.95 0.47
CA LEU A 126 0.30 12.20 0.58
C LEU A 126 0.30 11.39 1.89
N VAL A 127 0.51 10.08 1.80
CA VAL A 127 0.47 9.16 2.95
C VAL A 127 1.83 8.55 3.20
N LEU A 128 2.39 8.81 4.39
CA LEU A 128 3.59 8.15 4.91
C LEU A 128 3.23 7.11 5.97
N GLY A 129 4.20 6.25 6.29
CA GLY A 129 4.10 5.25 7.34
C GLY A 129 5.04 5.52 8.51
N ASN A 130 4.67 5.04 9.69
CA ASN A 130 5.51 5.11 10.89
C ASN A 130 5.89 3.73 11.45
N VAL A 131 5.39 2.65 10.85
CA VAL A 131 5.79 1.27 11.13
C VAL A 131 6.19 0.63 9.80
N PHE A 132 7.49 0.43 9.61
CA PHE A 132 8.08 -0.07 8.36
C PHE A 132 9.13 -1.13 8.74
N PRO A 133 8.84 -2.43 8.58
CA PRO A 133 9.80 -3.50 8.87
C PRO A 133 10.85 -3.59 7.74
N PHE A 134 11.73 -4.60 7.79
CA PHE A 134 12.81 -4.74 6.82
C PHE A 134 12.38 -5.46 5.53
N ASP A 135 11.09 -5.44 5.20
CA ASP A 135 10.48 -6.29 4.17
C ASP A 135 10.59 -5.72 2.75
N ALA A 136 11.09 -4.50 2.58
CA ALA A 136 11.37 -3.86 1.30
C ALA A 136 12.79 -4.14 0.77
N ASN A 137 13.69 -4.55 1.65
CA ASN A 137 15.13 -4.44 1.42
C ASN A 137 15.73 -5.71 0.81
N ASP A 138 15.81 -5.78 -0.52
CA ASP A 138 16.63 -6.79 -1.21
C ASP A 138 18.15 -6.49 -1.12
N TRP A 139 18.53 -5.27 -0.70
CA TRP A 139 19.92 -4.78 -0.75
C TRP A 139 20.81 -5.17 0.43
N THR A 140 20.24 -5.57 1.56
CA THR A 140 21.04 -6.02 2.69
C THR A 140 20.92 -7.53 2.78
N HIS A 141 22.00 -8.27 2.55
CA HIS A 141 22.11 -9.72 2.80
C HIS A 141 21.80 -10.14 4.26
N LEU A 142 21.33 -9.21 5.10
CA LEU A 142 20.87 -9.38 6.47
C LEU A 142 19.38 -9.75 6.47
N ASN A 143 19.03 -11.02 6.26
CA ASN A 143 17.73 -11.65 6.63
C ASN A 143 16.46 -10.79 6.45
N SER A 144 16.42 -9.90 5.45
CA SER A 144 15.38 -8.87 5.28
C SER A 144 14.02 -9.48 4.92
N ASN A 145 14.06 -10.72 4.43
CA ASN A 145 12.91 -11.51 4.01
C ASN A 145 12.42 -12.45 5.12
N SER A 146 12.92 -12.33 6.36
CA SER A 146 12.54 -13.21 7.47
C SER A 146 11.13 -12.89 7.96
N PRO A 147 10.14 -13.79 7.73
CA PRO A 147 8.76 -13.52 8.11
C PRO A 147 8.58 -13.33 9.62
N ARG A 148 9.34 -14.08 10.42
CA ARG A 148 9.31 -14.00 11.89
C ARG A 148 9.87 -12.67 12.41
N LEU A 149 10.97 -12.18 11.83
CA LEU A 149 11.55 -10.91 12.23
C LEU A 149 10.63 -9.74 11.89
N ASN A 150 10.07 -9.76 10.67
CA ASN A 150 9.12 -8.74 10.23
C ASN A 150 7.85 -8.77 11.09
N SER A 151 7.29 -9.95 11.37
CA SER A 151 6.13 -10.10 12.26
C SER A 151 6.40 -9.60 13.69
N PHE A 152 7.55 -9.96 14.27
CA PHE A 152 7.97 -9.46 15.58
C PHE A 152 8.13 -7.94 15.61
N TYR A 153 8.72 -7.35 14.56
CA TYR A 153 8.83 -5.90 14.44
C TYR A 153 7.43 -5.24 14.39
N LEU A 154 6.53 -5.75 13.55
CA LEU A 154 5.18 -5.23 13.42
C LEU A 154 4.44 -5.29 14.77
N LYS A 155 4.53 -6.40 15.49
CA LYS A 155 3.91 -6.61 16.81
C LYS A 155 4.43 -5.62 17.86
N THR A 156 5.73 -5.35 17.86
CA THR A 156 6.37 -4.51 18.89
C THR A 156 6.30 -3.01 18.59
N ARG A 157 6.13 -2.63 17.32
CA ARG A 157 6.12 -1.22 16.90
C ARG A 157 4.73 -0.66 16.62
N THR A 158 3.73 -1.51 16.39
CA THR A 158 2.36 -1.06 16.16
C THR A 158 1.72 -0.53 17.44
N ARG A 159 1.10 0.64 17.33
CA ARG A 159 0.30 1.32 18.37
C ARG A 159 -0.95 1.97 17.75
N PRO A 160 -1.97 2.34 18.55
CA PRO A 160 -3.08 3.15 18.07
C PRO A 160 -2.60 4.37 17.25
N GLY A 161 -3.20 4.57 16.08
CA GLY A 161 -2.84 5.59 15.09
C GLY A 161 -1.71 5.20 14.13
N SER A 162 -1.18 3.97 14.20
CA SER A 162 -0.10 3.57 13.29
C SER A 162 -0.58 3.38 11.85
N ILE A 163 0.24 3.85 10.91
CA ILE A 163 0.17 3.48 9.49
C ILE A 163 1.33 2.52 9.23
N ILE A 164 0.97 1.25 9.04
CA ILE A 164 1.89 0.15 8.80
C ILE A 164 2.13 0.06 7.30
N VAL A 165 3.39 0.01 6.91
CA VAL A 165 3.82 -0.16 5.52
C VAL A 165 4.56 -1.47 5.42
N ILE A 166 4.02 -2.37 4.61
CA ILE A 166 4.67 -3.59 4.14
C ILE A 166 4.57 -3.64 2.62
N HIS A 167 5.23 -4.59 1.97
CA HIS A 167 5.29 -4.66 0.51
C HIS A 167 4.67 -5.95 0.01
N ASP A 168 4.06 -5.91 -1.17
CA ASP A 168 3.60 -7.09 -1.87
C ASP A 168 4.83 -7.90 -2.33
N ARG A 169 5.15 -8.97 -1.57
CA ARG A 169 6.37 -9.76 -1.68
C ARG A 169 6.09 -11.24 -1.34
N PRO A 170 6.92 -12.19 -1.82
CA PRO A 170 6.73 -13.63 -1.54
C PRO A 170 6.68 -14.00 -0.06
N TRP A 171 7.41 -13.27 0.80
CA TRP A 171 7.43 -13.52 2.25
C TRP A 171 6.25 -12.89 3.00
N THR A 172 5.50 -11.97 2.40
CA THR A 172 4.46 -11.18 3.09
C THR A 172 3.33 -12.05 3.62
N TYR A 173 2.91 -13.06 2.85
CA TYR A 173 1.96 -14.07 3.33
C TYR A 173 2.42 -14.71 4.65
N SER A 174 3.67 -15.13 4.70
CA SER A 174 4.24 -15.75 5.90
C SER A 174 4.41 -14.74 7.04
N THR A 175 4.75 -13.48 6.73
CA THR A 175 4.90 -12.40 7.74
C THR A 175 3.59 -12.17 8.46
N LEU A 176 2.48 -12.10 7.71
CA LEU A 176 1.15 -11.92 8.28
C LEU A 176 0.74 -13.11 9.16
N ARG A 177 1.16 -14.34 8.81
CA ARG A 177 0.76 -15.57 9.53
C ARG A 177 1.68 -16.01 10.69
N CYS A 178 2.93 -15.55 10.75
CA CYS A 178 3.92 -16.07 11.71
C CYS A 178 3.52 -15.87 13.18
N ASP A 179 2.86 -14.77 13.49
CA ASP A 179 2.39 -14.47 14.82
C ASP A 179 1.04 -13.75 14.62
N PRO A 180 -0.04 -14.52 14.34
CA PRO A 180 -1.29 -13.95 13.86
C PRO A 180 -1.76 -12.93 14.89
N PRO A 181 -1.96 -11.68 14.48
CA PRO A 181 -2.27 -10.59 15.37
C PRO A 181 -3.68 -10.81 15.93
N GLN A 182 -3.77 -11.48 17.07
CA GLN A 182 -4.87 -11.23 18.01
C GLN A 182 -4.87 -9.76 18.49
N THR A 183 -3.88 -8.95 18.07
CA THR A 183 -3.61 -7.58 18.52
C THR A 183 -3.92 -6.47 17.52
N TYR A 184 -4.44 -6.74 16.31
CA TYR A 184 -4.93 -5.64 15.43
C TYR A 184 -6.41 -5.29 15.63
N TYR A 185 -7.10 -6.07 16.47
CA TYR A 185 -8.30 -5.63 17.17
C TYR A 185 -7.91 -5.31 18.61
N CYS A 186 -7.57 -4.05 18.88
CA CYS A 186 -7.71 -3.54 20.25
C CYS A 186 -9.19 -3.14 20.40
N PRO A 187 -9.86 -3.52 21.51
CA PRO A 187 -11.31 -3.50 21.67
C PRO A 187 -11.99 -2.18 21.26
#